data_AF-A0A8T2UUI8-F1
#
_entry.id   AF-A0A8T2UUI8-F1
#
_cell.length_a   1.000
_cell.length_b   1.000
_cell.length_c   1.000
_cell.angle_alpha   90.00
_cell.angle_beta   90.00
_cell.angle_gamma   90.00
#
_symmetry.space_group_name_H-M   'P 1'
#
loop_
_entity.id
_entity.type
_entity.pdbx_description
1 polymer ?
#
loop_
_entity_poly.entity_id
_entity_poly.type
_entity_poly.pdbx_seq_one_letter_code
_entity_poly.pdbx_strand_id
1 'polypeptide(L)'
;MLKIMHGCARLQAQNARHMSGFSALAPRNLDSILKLDTVRHASPEQVASLWDKYHSGRGLVGTIISKGQFDTIQYRAKSCPFFVLPLQQLDGYTSFFLQAQVPHFLFTGLEDYKIRGTNASPYMTVAHYTELSESKGLVLVRGDIVFPGKLTDTQARRLIELSHSFFLQDSRFKLMEQFNKESAEFEFEDVLKELNISVGP
;
A
#
# COMPACT_ATOMS: atom_id res chain seq x y z
N MET A 1 2.78 -7.71 -23.30
CA MET A 1 2.29 -6.95 -22.11
C MET A 1 3.32 -6.96 -20.97
N LEU A 2 3.92 -8.12 -20.63
CA LEU A 2 5.03 -8.28 -19.66
C LEU A 2 6.31 -7.48 -19.99
N LYS A 3 6.74 -7.40 -21.26
CA LYS A 3 7.95 -6.64 -21.65
C LYS A 3 7.89 -5.13 -21.35
N ILE A 4 6.70 -4.53 -21.32
CA ILE A 4 6.51 -3.12 -20.93
C ILE A 4 6.69 -2.99 -19.42
N MET A 5 6.22 -3.95 -18.62
CA MET A 5 6.45 -3.99 -17.17
C MET A 5 7.93 -4.21 -16.81
N HIS A 6 8.65 -5.06 -17.56
CA HIS A 6 10.09 -5.29 -17.37
C HIS A 6 10.94 -4.05 -17.69
N GLY A 7 10.61 -3.33 -18.77
CA GLY A 7 11.28 -2.07 -19.13
C GLY A 7 10.94 -0.93 -18.17
N CYS A 8 9.66 -0.80 -17.80
CA CYS A 8 9.18 0.19 -16.83
C CYS A 8 9.82 -0.02 -15.46
N ALA A 9 9.67 -1.19 -14.82
CA ALA A 9 10.14 -1.42 -13.46
C ALA A 9 11.66 -1.21 -13.30
N ARG A 10 12.48 -1.63 -14.29
CA ARG A 10 13.94 -1.40 -14.30
C ARG A 10 14.32 0.08 -14.43
N LEU A 11 13.71 0.83 -15.36
CA LEU A 11 13.96 2.26 -15.52
C LEU A 11 13.41 3.08 -14.33
N GLN A 12 12.35 2.60 -13.70
CA GLN A 12 11.60 3.31 -12.64
C GLN A 12 12.23 3.18 -11.25
N ALA A 13 12.88 2.06 -10.94
CA ALA A 13 13.68 1.92 -9.72
C ALA A 13 14.91 2.85 -9.71
N GLN A 14 15.48 3.16 -10.88
CA GLN A 14 16.60 4.08 -11.03
C GLN A 14 16.18 5.56 -10.94
N ASN A 15 15.03 5.93 -11.51
CA ASN A 15 14.52 7.30 -11.50
C ASN A 15 13.81 7.71 -10.20
N ALA A 16 13.26 6.76 -9.43
CA ALA A 16 12.65 7.05 -8.13
C ALA A 16 13.63 7.64 -7.10
N ARG A 17 14.95 7.42 -7.28
CA ARG A 17 16.01 8.03 -6.46
C ARG A 17 16.16 9.55 -6.66
N HIS A 18 15.55 10.12 -7.70
CA HIS A 18 15.76 11.52 -8.14
C HIS A 18 14.50 12.40 -8.10
N MET A 19 13.38 11.95 -7.51
CA MET A 19 12.13 12.72 -7.55
C MET A 19 11.82 13.44 -6.22
N SER A 20 11.91 14.78 -6.26
CA SER A 20 11.52 15.72 -5.18
C SER A 20 10.12 16.35 -5.38
N GLY A 21 9.33 15.86 -6.35
CA GLY A 21 8.11 16.55 -6.84
C GLY A 21 6.79 16.30 -6.11
N PHE A 22 6.73 15.47 -5.07
CA PHE A 22 5.45 15.12 -4.41
C PHE A 22 5.19 15.85 -3.08
N SER A 23 5.56 17.13 -3.00
CA SER A 23 5.30 17.95 -1.80
C SER A 23 3.80 18.14 -1.48
N ALA A 24 2.89 17.84 -2.41
CA ALA A 24 1.44 17.99 -2.22
C ALA A 24 0.72 16.74 -1.66
N LEU A 25 1.41 15.59 -1.55
CA LEU A 25 0.88 14.36 -0.96
C LEU A 25 1.60 14.00 0.34
N ALA A 26 2.23 14.98 1.00
CA ALA A 26 2.82 14.79 2.31
C ALA A 26 1.71 14.35 3.29
N PRO A 27 1.79 13.14 3.86
CA PRO A 27 0.77 12.68 4.78
C PRO A 27 0.73 13.59 6.00
N ARG A 28 -0.49 13.84 6.48
CA ARG A 28 -0.70 14.71 7.65
C ARG A 28 0.04 14.15 8.85
N ASN A 29 0.66 15.01 9.65
CA ASN A 29 1.22 14.58 10.93
C ASN A 29 0.12 13.98 11.82
N LEU A 30 0.42 12.89 12.54
CA LEU A 30 -0.53 12.22 13.43
C LEU A 30 -1.13 13.19 14.44
N ASP A 31 -0.35 14.13 15.01
CA ASP A 31 -0.82 15.09 16.02
C ASP A 31 -1.95 15.99 15.49
N SER A 32 -2.02 16.20 14.17
CA SER A 32 -3.12 16.95 13.53
C SER A 32 -4.41 16.13 13.37
N ILE A 33 -4.34 14.81 13.56
CA ILE A 33 -5.43 13.84 13.39
C ILE A 33 -5.92 13.35 14.76
N LEU A 34 -4.97 12.93 15.61
CA LEU A 34 -5.20 12.32 16.90
C LEU A 34 -4.28 13.00 17.93
N LYS A 35 -4.88 13.61 18.95
CA LYS A 35 -4.11 14.17 20.06
C LYS A 35 -3.58 13.04 20.93
N LEU A 36 -2.27 12.81 20.93
CA LEU A 36 -1.65 11.70 21.67
C LEU A 36 -1.99 11.70 23.17
N ASP A 37 -2.13 12.88 23.79
CA ASP A 37 -2.56 13.00 25.18
C ASP A 37 -3.94 12.38 25.45
N THR A 38 -4.85 12.45 24.48
CA THR A 38 -6.22 11.91 24.64
C THR A 38 -6.26 10.38 24.63
N VAL A 39 -5.24 9.75 24.06
CA VAL A 39 -5.11 8.29 23.99
C VAL A 39 -4.02 7.74 24.88
N ARG A 40 -3.35 8.58 25.67
CA ARG A 40 -2.24 8.18 26.54
C ARG A 40 -2.64 7.03 27.47
N HIS A 41 -3.80 7.16 28.12
CA HIS A 41 -4.35 6.17 29.06
C HIS A 41 -5.33 5.18 28.42
N ALA A 42 -5.60 5.32 27.13
CA ALA A 42 -6.49 4.41 26.41
C ALA A 42 -5.80 3.05 26.16
N SER A 43 -6.57 1.97 26.19
CA SER A 43 -6.09 0.64 25.78
C SER A 43 -5.88 0.58 24.26
N PRO A 44 -5.07 -0.37 23.75
CA PRO A 44 -4.92 -0.60 22.32
C PRO A 44 -6.25 -0.72 21.56
N GLU A 45 -7.23 -1.41 22.13
CA GLU A 45 -8.56 -1.63 21.55
C GLU A 45 -9.37 -0.34 21.49
N GLN A 46 -9.27 0.50 22.53
CA GLN A 46 -9.93 1.81 22.56
C GLN A 46 -9.34 2.76 21.51
N VAL A 47 -8.01 2.74 21.34
CA VAL A 47 -7.33 3.49 20.27
C VAL A 47 -7.80 3.00 18.90
N ALA A 48 -7.93 1.69 18.71
CA ALA A 48 -8.43 1.11 17.47
C ALA A 48 -9.85 1.54 17.13
N SER A 49 -10.74 1.47 18.10
CA SER A 49 -12.12 1.92 17.94
C SER A 49 -12.21 3.40 17.60
N LEU A 50 -11.43 4.25 18.28
CA LEU A 50 -11.39 5.69 18.00
C LEU A 50 -10.86 5.99 16.60
N TRP A 51 -9.80 5.28 16.19
CA TRP A 51 -9.18 5.44 14.89
C TRP A 51 -10.13 5.07 13.74
N ASP A 52 -10.81 3.93 13.84
CA ASP A 52 -11.76 3.48 12.84
C ASP A 52 -12.97 4.43 12.75
N LYS A 53 -13.53 4.82 13.91
CA LYS A 53 -14.66 5.76 14.00
C LYS A 53 -14.33 7.12 13.39
N TYR A 54 -13.10 7.63 13.55
CA TYR A 54 -12.69 8.90 12.97
C TYR A 54 -12.70 8.89 11.43
N HIS A 55 -12.30 7.77 10.82
CA HIS A 55 -12.12 7.67 9.36
C HIS A 55 -13.36 7.16 8.62
N SER A 56 -14.24 6.44 9.29
CA SER A 56 -15.48 5.88 8.70
C SER A 56 -16.30 6.94 7.95
N GLY A 57 -16.59 6.68 6.67
CA GLY A 57 -17.48 7.49 5.82
C GLY A 57 -16.90 8.82 5.35
N ARG A 58 -15.58 9.01 5.41
CA ARG A 58 -14.92 10.29 5.04
C ARG A 58 -14.08 10.22 3.76
N GLY A 59 -14.15 9.15 2.98
CA GLY A 59 -13.20 8.91 1.89
C GLY A 59 -11.79 8.59 2.40
N LEU A 60 -11.70 8.12 3.64
CA LEU A 60 -10.47 7.78 4.33
C LEU A 60 -10.57 6.37 4.88
N VAL A 61 -9.46 5.65 4.87
CA VAL A 61 -9.38 4.32 5.46
C VAL A 61 -8.49 4.36 6.69
N GLY A 62 -9.05 4.05 7.86
CA GLY A 62 -8.30 3.80 9.08
C GLY A 62 -8.12 2.30 9.31
N THR A 63 -6.88 1.82 9.44
CA THR A 63 -6.58 0.48 9.93
C THR A 63 -5.44 0.51 10.93
N ILE A 64 -5.17 -0.61 11.59
CA ILE A 64 -4.11 -0.77 12.60
C ILE A 64 -3.39 -2.07 12.35
N ILE A 65 -2.07 -2.04 12.52
CA ILE A 65 -1.23 -3.23 12.57
C ILE A 65 -0.38 -3.21 13.84
N SER A 66 0.10 -4.37 14.25
CA SER A 66 1.06 -4.46 15.35
C SER A 66 2.41 -3.88 14.95
N LYS A 67 3.20 -3.45 15.95
CA LYS A 67 4.60 -3.06 15.76
C LYS A 67 5.40 -4.14 15.01
N GLY A 68 5.27 -5.41 15.41
CA GLY A 68 6.01 -6.52 14.78
C GLY A 68 5.65 -6.73 13.30
N GLN A 69 4.37 -6.55 12.93
CA GLN A 69 3.96 -6.56 11.53
C GLN A 69 4.60 -5.39 10.76
N PHE A 70 4.56 -4.18 11.32
CA PHE A 70 5.18 -3.01 10.67
C PHE A 70 6.70 -3.15 10.53
N ASP A 71 7.39 -3.67 11.55
CA ASP A 71 8.84 -3.92 11.50
C ASP A 71 9.18 -4.89 10.35
N THR A 72 8.36 -5.94 10.16
CA THR A 72 8.51 -6.90 9.06
C THR A 72 8.30 -6.24 7.71
N ILE A 73 7.23 -5.45 7.56
CA ILE A 73 6.94 -4.68 6.36
C ILE A 73 8.10 -3.73 6.03
N GLN A 74 8.56 -2.96 7.02
CA GLN A 74 9.67 -2.02 6.88
C GLN A 74 10.95 -2.72 6.45
N TYR A 75 11.29 -3.85 7.07
CA TYR A 75 12.48 -4.61 6.71
C TYR A 75 12.41 -5.12 5.26
N ARG A 76 11.29 -5.72 4.87
CA ARG A 76 11.10 -6.31 3.53
C ARG A 76 11.01 -5.28 2.42
N ALA A 77 10.33 -4.16 2.66
CA ALA A 77 10.21 -3.06 1.69
C ALA A 77 11.54 -2.41 1.32
N LYS A 78 12.57 -2.46 2.18
CA LYS A 78 13.92 -1.95 1.85
C LYS A 78 14.52 -2.61 0.62
N SER A 79 14.29 -3.92 0.45
CA SER A 79 14.82 -4.69 -0.68
C SER A 79 13.79 -4.93 -1.78
N CYS A 80 12.50 -4.91 -1.44
CA CYS A 80 11.40 -5.16 -2.35
C CYS A 80 10.35 -4.04 -2.31
N PRO A 81 10.70 -2.82 -2.76
CA PRO A 81 9.82 -1.65 -2.62
C PRO A 81 8.71 -1.58 -3.68
N PHE A 82 8.72 -2.42 -4.71
CA PHE A 82 7.75 -2.33 -5.81
C PHE A 82 6.94 -3.61 -5.97
N PHE A 83 5.68 -3.49 -6.37
CA PHE A 83 4.89 -4.65 -6.76
C PHE A 83 3.68 -4.28 -7.61
N VAL A 84 3.03 -5.29 -8.20
CA VAL A 84 1.74 -5.13 -8.89
C VAL A 84 0.69 -5.95 -8.15
N LEU A 85 -0.38 -5.29 -7.72
CA LEU A 85 -1.46 -5.90 -6.96
C LEU A 85 -2.73 -5.96 -7.80
N PRO A 86 -3.33 -7.15 -8.00
CA PRO A 86 -4.65 -7.28 -8.57
C PRO A 86 -5.71 -7.09 -7.48
N LEU A 87 -6.58 -6.09 -7.66
CA LEU A 87 -7.76 -5.90 -6.83
C LEU A 87 -8.98 -6.49 -7.56
N GLN A 88 -9.54 -7.56 -7.00
CA GLN A 88 -10.73 -8.24 -7.55
C GLN A 88 -11.90 -7.27 -7.75
N GLN A 89 -12.56 -7.40 -8.90
CA GLN A 89 -13.82 -6.75 -9.26
C GLN A 89 -14.90 -7.82 -9.50
N LEU A 90 -16.11 -7.40 -9.90
CA LEU A 90 -17.19 -8.34 -10.24
C LEU A 90 -16.84 -9.22 -11.46
N ASP A 91 -16.17 -8.64 -12.45
CA ASP A 91 -15.88 -9.25 -13.76
C ASP A 91 -14.39 -9.19 -14.14
N GLY A 92 -13.51 -9.39 -13.16
CA GLY A 92 -12.07 -9.44 -13.37
C GLY A 92 -11.31 -8.78 -12.23
N TYR A 93 -10.28 -8.02 -12.56
CA TYR A 93 -9.47 -7.30 -11.56
C TYR A 93 -8.95 -5.97 -12.12
N THR A 94 -8.73 -5.02 -11.21
CA THR A 94 -7.99 -3.79 -11.50
C THR A 94 -6.57 -3.95 -10.96
N SER A 95 -5.57 -3.68 -11.79
CA SER A 95 -4.17 -3.76 -11.35
C SER A 95 -3.67 -2.42 -10.81
N PHE A 96 -2.95 -2.46 -9.69
CA PHE A 96 -2.31 -1.31 -9.08
C PHE A 96 -0.81 -1.51 -8.99
N PHE A 97 -0.05 -0.49 -9.34
CA PHE A 97 1.37 -0.42 -9.04
C PHE A 97 1.57 0.12 -7.62
N LEU A 98 2.17 -0.70 -6.77
CA LEU A 98 2.56 -0.37 -5.40
C LEU A 98 4.00 0.16 -5.38
N GLN A 99 4.19 1.31 -4.72
CA GLN A 99 5.50 1.80 -4.31
C GLN A 99 5.53 1.91 -2.78
N ALA A 100 6.28 1.04 -2.13
CA ALA A 100 6.44 0.96 -0.68
C ALA A 100 7.63 1.82 -0.19
N GLN A 101 7.43 3.13 -0.19
CA GLN A 101 8.38 4.13 0.32
C GLN A 101 8.18 4.33 1.84
N VAL A 102 8.41 3.28 2.63
CA VAL A 102 8.12 3.23 4.08
C VAL A 102 8.64 4.50 4.79
N PRO A 103 7.81 5.19 5.60
CA PRO A 103 6.51 4.76 6.14
C PRO A 103 5.29 4.98 5.23
N HIS A 104 5.50 5.27 3.94
CA HIS A 104 4.42 5.61 3.01
C HIS A 104 4.29 4.62 1.86
N PHE A 105 3.05 4.25 1.51
CA PHE A 105 2.78 3.49 0.28
C PHE A 105 2.03 4.37 -0.72
N LEU A 106 2.35 4.20 -2.00
CA LEU A 106 1.64 4.83 -3.12
C LEU A 106 1.00 3.72 -3.97
N PHE A 107 -0.27 3.90 -4.30
CA PHE A 107 -1.01 2.98 -5.16
C PHE A 107 -1.48 3.72 -6.41
N THR A 108 -0.92 3.37 -7.56
CA THR A 108 -1.26 4.00 -8.84
C THR A 108 -1.96 2.99 -9.73
N GLY A 109 -3.08 3.34 -10.36
CA GLY A 109 -3.73 2.47 -11.34
C GLY A 109 -2.76 2.13 -12.48
N LEU A 110 -2.57 0.85 -12.76
CA LEU A 110 -1.54 0.41 -13.70
C LEU A 110 -1.82 0.88 -15.14
N GLU A 111 -3.09 1.03 -15.51
CA GLU A 111 -3.51 1.55 -16.82
C GLU A 111 -3.07 3.00 -17.01
N ASP A 112 -3.35 3.87 -16.03
CA ASP A 112 -2.93 5.27 -16.06
C ASP A 112 -1.40 5.40 -16.00
N TYR A 113 -0.76 4.53 -15.21
CA TYR A 113 0.69 4.47 -15.12
C TYR A 113 1.34 4.07 -16.45
N LYS A 114 0.76 3.14 -17.22
CA LYS A 114 1.25 2.76 -18.55
C LYS A 114 1.20 3.93 -19.54
N ILE A 115 0.22 4.81 -19.42
CA ILE A 115 0.03 5.96 -20.33
C ILE A 115 0.93 7.13 -19.92
N ARG A 116 1.02 7.42 -18.62
CA ARG A 116 1.63 8.67 -18.11
C ARG A 116 2.99 8.45 -17.43
N GLY A 117 3.40 7.21 -17.23
CA GLY A 117 4.61 6.84 -16.51
C GLY A 117 4.66 7.46 -15.12
N THR A 118 5.79 8.05 -14.76
CA THR A 118 6.01 8.70 -13.46
C THR A 118 5.15 9.94 -13.21
N ASN A 119 4.46 10.45 -14.25
CA ASN A 119 3.52 11.57 -14.10
C ASN A 119 2.10 11.10 -13.76
N ALA A 120 1.84 9.78 -13.71
CA ALA A 120 0.58 9.26 -13.19
C ALA A 120 0.45 9.58 -11.70
N SER A 121 -0.69 10.11 -11.31
CA SER A 121 -0.97 10.40 -9.91
C SER A 121 -1.47 9.12 -9.21
N PRO A 122 -1.02 8.84 -7.97
CA PRO A 122 -1.57 7.75 -7.17
C PRO A 122 -3.07 7.92 -6.96
N TYR A 123 -3.80 6.80 -6.97
CA TYR A 123 -5.22 6.76 -6.61
C TYR A 123 -5.41 6.80 -5.10
N MET A 124 -4.43 6.32 -4.35
CA MET A 124 -4.40 6.33 -2.90
C MET A 124 -2.96 6.46 -2.40
N THR A 125 -2.79 7.20 -1.32
CA THR A 125 -1.57 7.23 -0.51
C THR A 125 -1.85 6.66 0.86
N VAL A 126 -0.90 5.93 1.43
CA VAL A 126 -1.05 5.33 2.76
C VAL A 126 0.12 5.74 3.65
N ALA A 127 -0.16 6.11 4.89
CA ALA A 127 0.82 6.43 5.92
C ALA A 127 0.72 5.48 7.10
N HIS A 128 1.88 5.09 7.63
CA HIS A 128 2.02 4.29 8.84
C HIS A 128 2.62 5.17 9.96
N TYR A 129 1.84 5.42 11.00
CA TYR A 129 2.19 6.24 12.16
C TYR A 129 2.67 5.33 13.29
N THR A 130 3.91 5.55 13.75
CA THR A 130 4.64 4.67 14.68
C THR A 130 4.75 5.24 16.10
N GLU A 131 4.12 6.39 16.35
CA GLU A 131 4.17 7.14 17.60
C GLU A 131 3.63 6.31 18.80
N LEU A 132 2.74 5.35 18.54
CA LEU A 132 2.18 4.44 19.55
C LEU A 132 2.86 3.06 19.57
N SER A 133 3.91 2.85 18.77
CA SER A 133 4.50 1.53 18.58
C SER A 133 5.21 1.02 19.84
N GLU A 134 6.04 1.85 20.48
CA GLU A 134 6.76 1.47 21.70
C GLU A 134 5.85 1.44 22.93
N SER A 135 4.90 2.37 23.03
CA SER A 135 4.05 2.50 24.23
C SER A 135 2.84 1.58 24.23
N LYS A 136 2.34 1.18 23.06
CA LYS A 136 1.11 0.38 22.91
C LYS A 136 1.25 -0.82 21.97
N GLY A 137 2.41 -1.01 21.35
CA GLY A 137 2.60 -2.09 20.37
C GLY A 137 1.82 -1.87 19.06
N LEU A 138 1.32 -0.65 18.80
CA LEU A 138 0.43 -0.35 17.68
C LEU A 138 1.06 0.61 16.68
N VAL A 139 0.78 0.37 15.41
CA VAL A 139 1.03 1.31 14.30
C VAL A 139 -0.30 1.66 13.67
N LEU A 140 -0.63 2.95 13.64
CA LEU A 140 -1.86 3.44 13.02
C LEU A 140 -1.63 3.61 11.53
N VAL A 141 -2.59 3.16 10.72
CA VAL A 141 -2.48 3.21 9.26
C VAL A 141 -3.63 4.02 8.72
N ARG A 142 -3.31 4.97 7.83
CA ARG A 142 -4.29 5.82 7.15
C ARG A 142 -4.10 5.72 5.65
N GLY A 143 -5.16 5.39 4.93
CA GLY A 143 -5.28 5.57 3.48
C GLY A 143 -6.05 6.84 3.15
N ASP A 144 -5.44 7.72 2.37
CA ASP A 144 -6.08 8.90 1.79
C ASP A 144 -6.35 8.61 0.30
N ILE A 145 -7.64 8.57 -0.08
CA ILE A 145 -8.07 8.33 -1.45
C ILE A 145 -7.99 9.66 -2.22
N VAL A 146 -7.16 9.69 -3.27
CA VAL A 146 -6.93 10.87 -4.11
C VAL A 146 -7.97 10.97 -5.23
N PHE A 147 -8.42 9.82 -5.76
CA PHE A 147 -9.43 9.75 -6.83
C PHE A 147 -10.65 8.93 -6.39
N PRO A 148 -11.64 9.55 -5.70
CA PRO A 148 -12.82 8.83 -5.18
C PRO A 148 -13.72 8.23 -6.28
N GLY A 149 -13.61 8.72 -7.53
CA GLY A 149 -14.29 8.11 -8.69
C GLY A 149 -13.60 6.85 -9.24
N LYS A 150 -12.41 6.50 -8.74
CA LYS A 150 -11.61 5.35 -9.19
C LYS A 150 -11.42 4.28 -8.11
N LEU A 151 -11.58 4.65 -6.84
CA LEU A 151 -11.39 3.75 -5.70
C LEU A 151 -12.42 4.06 -4.61
N THR A 152 -13.23 3.07 -4.27
CA THR A 152 -14.15 3.16 -3.12
C THR A 152 -13.43 2.89 -1.80
N ASP A 153 -14.00 3.30 -0.67
CA ASP A 153 -13.44 3.07 0.67
C ASP A 153 -13.18 1.58 0.94
N THR A 154 -14.11 0.70 0.53
CA THR A 154 -13.99 -0.76 0.68
C THR A 154 -12.83 -1.30 -0.15
N GLN A 155 -12.71 -0.87 -1.41
CA GLN A 155 -11.61 -1.26 -2.30
C GLN A 155 -10.26 -0.76 -1.78
N ALA A 156 -10.21 0.48 -1.30
CA ALA A 156 -9.03 1.06 -0.68
C ALA A 156 -8.56 0.26 0.54
N ARG A 157 -9.48 -0.09 1.45
CA ARG A 157 -9.17 -0.93 2.61
C ARG A 157 -8.64 -2.29 2.19
N ARG A 158 -9.30 -2.93 1.23
CA ARG A 158 -8.86 -4.24 0.72
C ARG A 158 -7.48 -4.17 0.09
N LEU A 159 -7.17 -3.10 -0.63
CA LEU A 159 -5.86 -2.89 -1.25
C LEU A 159 -4.74 -2.71 -0.22
N ILE A 160 -5.01 -2.01 0.89
CA ILE A 160 -4.09 -1.88 2.03
C ILE A 160 -3.81 -3.26 2.64
N GLU A 161 -4.86 -3.99 3.01
CA GLU A 161 -4.76 -5.33 3.61
C GLU A 161 -4.01 -6.29 2.68
N LEU A 162 -4.32 -6.25 1.39
CA LEU A 162 -3.65 -7.07 0.39
C LEU A 162 -2.16 -6.74 0.33
N SER A 163 -1.80 -5.45 0.26
CA SER A 163 -0.39 -5.02 0.24
C SER A 163 0.37 -5.49 1.49
N HIS A 164 -0.22 -5.37 2.69
CA HIS A 164 0.38 -5.87 3.92
C HIS A 164 0.55 -7.39 3.88
N SER A 165 -0.43 -8.13 3.38
CA SER A 165 -0.35 -9.59 3.29
C SER A 165 0.83 -10.07 2.43
N PHE A 166 1.16 -9.34 1.36
CA PHE A 166 2.31 -9.66 0.50
C PHE A 166 3.64 -9.45 1.20
N PHE A 167 3.74 -8.46 2.08
CA PHE A 167 4.92 -8.28 2.92
C PHE A 167 4.98 -9.26 4.08
N LEU A 168 3.84 -9.61 4.68
CA LEU A 168 3.81 -10.36 5.95
C LEU A 168 3.83 -11.89 5.77
N GLN A 169 3.33 -12.41 4.65
CA GLN A 169 3.26 -13.85 4.39
C GLN A 169 4.43 -14.29 3.51
N ASP A 170 5.17 -15.31 3.93
CA ASP A 170 6.39 -15.73 3.24
C ASP A 170 6.14 -16.24 1.81
N SER A 171 5.05 -16.98 1.57
CA SER A 171 4.68 -17.43 0.22
C SER A 171 4.45 -16.26 -0.73
N ARG A 172 3.72 -15.25 -0.27
CA ARG A 172 3.41 -14.04 -1.05
C ARG A 172 4.63 -13.15 -1.21
N PHE A 173 5.46 -13.04 -0.18
CA PHE A 173 6.66 -12.23 -0.25
C PHE A 173 7.65 -12.75 -1.29
N LYS A 174 7.75 -14.07 -1.49
CA LYS A 174 8.56 -14.64 -2.58
C LYS A 174 8.19 -14.10 -3.96
N LEU A 175 6.90 -13.89 -4.24
CA LEU A 175 6.44 -13.27 -5.49
C LEU A 175 6.93 -11.81 -5.60
N MET A 176 6.94 -11.07 -4.49
CA MET A 176 7.53 -9.73 -4.46
C MET A 176 9.04 -9.76 -4.66
N GLU A 177 9.76 -10.73 -4.07
CA GLU A 177 11.19 -10.89 -4.27
C GLU A 177 11.52 -11.19 -5.74
N GLN A 178 10.78 -12.11 -6.36
CA GLN A 178 10.91 -12.41 -7.78
C GLN A 178 10.67 -11.14 -8.62
N PHE A 179 9.61 -10.39 -8.34
CA PHE A 179 9.33 -9.15 -9.05
C PHE A 179 10.47 -8.12 -8.93
N ASN A 180 11.04 -7.92 -7.74
CA ASN A 180 12.05 -6.87 -7.50
C ASN A 180 13.47 -7.29 -7.88
N LYS A 181 13.81 -8.59 -7.77
CA LYS A 181 15.19 -9.10 -7.86
C LYS A 181 15.41 -9.99 -9.08
N GLU A 182 14.39 -10.76 -9.47
CA GLU A 182 14.46 -11.82 -10.49
C GLU A 182 13.39 -11.60 -11.57
N SER A 183 13.19 -10.34 -11.97
CA SER A 183 12.04 -9.92 -12.79
C SER A 183 11.83 -10.71 -14.09
N ALA A 184 12.85 -11.39 -14.62
CA ALA A 184 12.72 -12.22 -15.82
C ALA A 184 11.91 -13.51 -15.58
N GLU A 185 11.89 -14.01 -14.34
CA GLU A 185 11.20 -15.23 -13.91
C GLU A 185 9.83 -14.93 -13.27
N PHE A 186 9.46 -13.65 -13.17
CA PHE A 186 8.20 -13.24 -12.57
C PHE A 186 7.05 -13.36 -13.57
N GLU A 187 6.05 -14.16 -13.21
CA GLU A 187 4.80 -14.29 -13.96
C GLU A 187 3.64 -13.74 -13.12
N PHE A 188 2.86 -12.82 -13.69
CA PHE A 188 1.78 -12.16 -12.96
C PHE A 188 0.62 -13.12 -12.66
N GLU A 189 0.46 -14.14 -13.51
CA GLU A 189 -0.49 -15.24 -13.38
C GLU A 189 -0.30 -16.00 -12.05
N ASP A 190 0.92 -16.07 -11.52
CA ASP A 190 1.17 -16.72 -10.23
C ASP A 190 0.64 -15.88 -9.07
N VAL A 191 0.62 -14.54 -9.21
CA VAL A 191 -0.06 -13.64 -8.26
C VAL A 191 -1.57 -13.86 -8.29
N LEU A 192 -2.16 -14.03 -9.48
CA LEU A 192 -3.59 -14.29 -9.62
C LEU A 192 -3.98 -15.65 -9.00
N LYS A 193 -3.16 -16.69 -9.22
CA LYS A 193 -3.34 -18.02 -8.61
C LYS A 193 -3.23 -17.97 -7.09
N GLU A 194 -2.20 -17.32 -6.54
CA GLU A 194 -2.02 -17.14 -5.08
C GLU A 194 -3.22 -16.45 -4.42
N LEU A 195 -3.94 -15.61 -5.17
CA LEU A 195 -5.11 -14.88 -4.70
C LEU A 195 -6.45 -15.55 -5.08
N ASN A 196 -6.42 -16.68 -5.79
CA ASN A 196 -7.59 -17.36 -6.36
C ASN A 196 -8.49 -16.42 -7.17
N ILE A 197 -7.88 -15.49 -7.92
CA ILE A 197 -8.59 -14.58 -8.80
C ILE A 197 -8.88 -15.30 -10.12
N SER A 198 -10.15 -15.56 -10.40
CA SER A 198 -10.55 -16.10 -11.69
C SER A 198 -10.38 -15.02 -12.74
N VAL A 199 -9.58 -15.33 -13.75
CA VAL A 199 -9.70 -14.66 -15.04
C VAL A 199 -10.95 -15.27 -15.68
N GLY A 200 -11.86 -14.45 -16.22
CA GLY A 200 -13.00 -14.98 -16.96
C GLY A 200 -12.53 -15.90 -18.12
N PRO A 201 -13.43 -16.72 -18.69
CA PRO A 201 -13.12 -17.53 -19.86
C PRO A 201 -12.63 -16.70 -21.06
#